data_AF-A0A2G8K4Z8-F1
#
_entry.id   AF-A0A2G8K4Z8-F1
#
_cell.length_a   1.000
_cell.length_b   1.000
_cell.length_c   1.000
_cell.angle_alpha   90.00
_cell.angle_beta   90.00
_cell.angle_gamma   90.00
#
_symmetry.space_group_name_H-M   'P 1'
#
loop_
_entity.id
_entity.type
_entity.pdbx_description
1 polymer ?
#
loop_
_entity_poly.entity_id
_entity_poly.type
_entity_poly.pdbx_seq_one_letter_code
_entity_poly.pdbx_strand_id
1 'polypeptide(L)'
;MLTFRCGSLPCGGNSSLSLYTMYGPYVRHVRLKSVGVNQIDADTLFEAKILLASDYFQPTGLESFNSTDLEKVGYTWYLNGSAISTGSKTVGNDSAVVAFLHKFDAEGLYAIDLVANNSVSQLKATTTINIVLPYPAELQVSLSPGQQDIPSCIPLLDGLDPAIPAVSVFVDEPASFQASLVRGVNVTFSWQFGGESVQSEPQESCFGLECLQDNQVD
;
A
#
# COMPACT_ATOMS: atom_id res chain seq x y z
N MET A 1 -11.25 -32.30 -3.30
CA MET A 1 -10.84 -33.66 -3.73
C MET A 1 -11.11 -33.74 -5.22
N LEU A 2 -10.08 -33.64 -6.06
CA LEU A 2 -10.22 -33.71 -7.52
C LEU A 2 -10.31 -35.19 -7.91
N THR A 3 -11.47 -35.64 -8.35
CA THR A 3 -11.66 -37.02 -8.82
C THR A 3 -11.26 -37.07 -10.29
N PHE A 4 -10.01 -37.44 -10.57
CA PHE A 4 -9.58 -37.70 -11.94
C PHE A 4 -10.24 -38.99 -12.43
N ARG A 5 -11.17 -38.86 -13.39
CA ARG A 5 -11.57 -40.02 -14.18
C ARG A 5 -10.49 -40.25 -15.21
N CYS A 6 -9.73 -41.31 -15.00
CA CYS A 6 -8.81 -41.83 -15.98
C CYS A 6 -9.59 -42.22 -17.24
N GLY A 7 -9.50 -41.39 -18.28
CA GLY A 7 -9.92 -41.76 -19.63
C GLY A 7 -8.90 -42.72 -20.24
N SER A 8 -8.35 -42.34 -21.39
CA SER A 8 -7.35 -43.12 -22.17
C SER A 8 -5.96 -43.28 -21.53
N LEU A 9 -5.70 -42.62 -20.39
CA LEU A 9 -4.39 -42.66 -19.73
C LEU A 9 -4.28 -43.87 -18.77
N PRO A 10 -3.15 -44.62 -18.79
CA PRO A 10 -2.98 -45.81 -17.96
C PRO A 10 -2.87 -45.41 -16.49
N CYS A 11 -3.90 -45.72 -15.71
CA CYS A 11 -3.94 -45.37 -14.30
C CYS A 11 -3.44 -46.49 -13.40
N GLY A 12 -2.73 -46.09 -12.35
CA GLY A 12 -2.33 -46.94 -11.27
C GLY A 12 -3.55 -47.57 -10.59
N GLY A 13 -3.43 -48.84 -10.22
CA GLY A 13 -4.45 -49.57 -9.49
C GLY A 13 -4.44 -49.22 -8.00
N ASN A 14 -5.09 -50.05 -7.18
CA ASN A 14 -5.27 -49.83 -5.74
C ASN A 14 -3.97 -49.67 -4.91
N SER A 15 -2.80 -49.97 -5.49
CA SER A 15 -1.49 -49.89 -4.85
C SER A 15 -0.42 -49.18 -5.70
N SER A 16 -0.81 -48.51 -6.78
CA SER A 16 0.13 -47.76 -7.62
C SER A 16 -0.35 -46.35 -7.91
N LEU A 17 0.61 -45.41 -7.91
CA LEU A 17 0.39 -44.02 -8.27
C LEU A 17 0.85 -43.83 -9.72
N SER A 18 -0.02 -43.29 -10.57
CA SER A 18 0.41 -42.74 -11.86
C SER A 18 0.79 -41.28 -11.68
N LEU A 19 2.03 -40.94 -12.05
CA LEU A 19 2.51 -39.57 -12.13
C LEU A 19 2.44 -39.13 -13.61
N TYR A 20 1.79 -38.00 -13.86
CA TYR A 20 1.76 -37.39 -15.19
C TYR A 20 2.42 -36.02 -15.15
N THR A 21 3.23 -35.73 -16.16
CA THR A 21 3.68 -34.37 -16.41
C THR A 21 2.60 -33.64 -17.20
N MET A 22 2.12 -32.52 -16.66
CA MET A 22 1.24 -31.62 -17.38
C MET A 22 2.01 -30.37 -17.80
N TYR A 23 1.87 -29.97 -19.06
CA TYR A 23 2.39 -28.69 -19.54
C TYR A 23 1.39 -27.55 -19.33
N GLY A 24 0.14 -27.89 -19.00
CA GLY A 24 -1.02 -26.99 -19.04
C GLY A 24 -0.91 -25.75 -18.14
N PRO A 25 -1.95 -24.90 -18.15
CA PRO A 25 -1.91 -23.58 -17.52
C PRO A 25 -2.14 -23.68 -16.00
N TYR A 26 -1.39 -24.54 -15.30
CA TYR A 26 -1.43 -24.60 -13.84
C TYR A 26 -0.79 -23.34 -13.26
N VAL A 27 -1.24 -22.93 -12.07
CA VAL A 27 -0.69 -21.79 -11.34
C VAL A 27 0.74 -22.13 -10.94
N ARG A 28 1.70 -21.49 -11.61
CA ARG A 28 3.14 -21.75 -11.44
C ARG A 28 3.74 -20.85 -10.38
N HIS A 29 3.37 -19.58 -10.38
CA HIS A 29 3.85 -18.59 -9.41
C HIS A 29 2.76 -17.57 -9.08
N VAL A 30 2.79 -17.05 -7.87
CA VAL A 30 2.03 -15.87 -7.46
C VAL A 30 3.04 -14.90 -6.85
N ARG A 31 3.14 -13.69 -7.41
CA ARG A 31 4.00 -12.62 -6.90
C ARG A 31 3.13 -11.57 -6.26
N LEU A 32 3.29 -11.36 -4.97
CA LEU A 32 2.51 -10.43 -4.17
C LEU A 32 3.39 -9.25 -3.75
N LYS A 33 2.86 -8.03 -3.87
CA LYS A 33 3.48 -6.81 -3.36
C LYS A 33 2.43 -5.87 -2.77
N SER A 34 2.83 -5.05 -1.81
CA SER A 34 2.10 -3.87 -1.38
C SER A 34 2.64 -2.64 -2.11
N VAL A 35 1.76 -1.70 -2.42
CA VAL A 35 2.07 -0.41 -3.05
C VAL A 35 1.44 0.69 -2.21
N GLY A 36 2.22 1.71 -1.88
CA GLY A 36 1.78 2.83 -1.05
C GLY A 36 2.39 2.81 0.36
N VAL A 37 1.77 3.58 1.25
CA VAL A 37 2.24 3.80 2.63
C VAL A 37 1.49 2.86 3.57
N ASN A 38 2.25 2.10 4.36
CA ASN A 38 1.72 1.15 5.35
C ASN A 38 1.37 1.89 6.65
N GLN A 39 0.31 2.69 6.64
CA GLN A 39 -0.14 3.49 7.78
C GLN A 39 -1.61 3.22 8.13
N ILE A 40 -1.96 3.43 9.40
CA ILE A 40 -3.36 3.44 9.83
C ILE A 40 -4.12 4.51 9.04
N ASP A 41 -5.39 4.23 8.74
CA ASP A 41 -6.30 5.14 8.01
C ASP A 41 -5.86 5.52 6.59
N ALA A 42 -4.76 4.98 6.09
CA ALA A 42 -4.34 5.10 4.70
C ALA A 42 -4.79 3.87 3.90
N ASP A 43 -5.21 4.10 2.66
CA ASP A 43 -5.52 3.02 1.74
C ASP A 43 -4.22 2.34 1.28
N THR A 44 -4.06 1.07 1.62
CA THR A 44 -2.94 0.25 1.16
C THR A 44 -3.40 -0.60 -0.02
N LEU A 45 -2.73 -0.46 -1.17
CA LEU A 45 -3.00 -1.26 -2.35
C LEU A 45 -2.13 -2.51 -2.34
N PHE A 46 -2.75 -3.68 -2.45
CA PHE A 46 -2.04 -4.92 -2.71
C PHE A 46 -2.29 -5.35 -4.14
N GLU A 47 -1.21 -5.70 -4.82
CA GLU A 47 -1.24 -6.21 -6.18
C GLU A 47 -0.59 -7.58 -6.20
N ALA A 48 -1.25 -8.53 -6.88
CA ALA A 48 -0.66 -9.80 -7.18
C ALA A 48 -0.66 -10.09 -8.67
N LYS A 49 0.50 -10.54 -9.15
CA LYS A 49 0.66 -11.13 -10.48
C LYS A 49 0.67 -12.65 -10.37
N ILE A 50 -0.36 -13.27 -10.92
CA ILE A 50 -0.50 -14.71 -11.01
C ILE A 50 0.05 -15.15 -12.37
N LEU A 51 1.00 -16.09 -12.34
CA LEU A 51 1.67 -16.63 -13.53
C LEU A 51 1.32 -18.10 -13.67
N LEU A 52 0.85 -18.47 -14.85
CA LEU A 52 0.59 -19.84 -15.24
C LEU A 52 1.83 -20.44 -15.90
N ALA A 53 1.87 -21.77 -16.00
CA ALA A 53 2.98 -22.46 -16.66
C ALA A 53 2.94 -22.36 -18.19
N SER A 54 1.75 -22.21 -18.76
CA SER A 54 1.48 -22.01 -20.18
C SER A 54 0.26 -21.12 -20.37
N ASP A 55 -0.02 -20.79 -21.64
CA ASP A 55 -1.27 -20.15 -22.01
C ASP A 55 -2.47 -21.07 -21.76
N TYR A 56 -3.65 -20.49 -21.48
CA TYR A 56 -4.88 -21.21 -21.17
C TYR A 56 -5.47 -21.92 -22.38
N PHE A 57 -5.15 -21.49 -23.61
CA PHE A 57 -5.57 -22.19 -24.83
C PHE A 57 -4.72 -23.43 -25.16
N GLN A 58 -3.60 -23.67 -24.46
CA GLN A 58 -2.79 -24.84 -24.75
C GLN A 58 -3.49 -26.13 -24.27
N PRO A 59 -3.41 -27.22 -25.07
CA PRO A 59 -3.94 -28.51 -24.66
C PRO A 59 -3.29 -28.97 -23.35
N THR A 60 -4.12 -29.33 -22.38
CA THR A 60 -3.66 -29.84 -21.08
C THR A 60 -3.26 -31.32 -21.13
N GLY A 61 -3.64 -32.02 -22.20
CA GLY A 61 -3.58 -33.48 -22.27
C GLY A 61 -4.63 -34.18 -21.41
N LEU A 62 -5.57 -33.44 -20.82
CA LEU A 62 -6.65 -33.97 -20.00
C LEU A 62 -7.98 -33.85 -20.75
N GLU A 63 -8.55 -34.98 -21.16
CA GLU A 63 -9.80 -35.04 -21.94
C GLU A 63 -11.01 -34.42 -21.21
N SER A 64 -10.92 -34.24 -19.89
CA SER A 64 -12.00 -33.69 -19.04
C SER A 64 -11.96 -32.16 -18.86
N PHE A 65 -10.98 -31.46 -19.44
CA PHE A 65 -10.85 -30.01 -19.29
C PHE A 65 -10.82 -29.32 -20.66
N ASN A 66 -11.73 -28.37 -20.85
CA ASN A 66 -11.74 -27.49 -22.00
C ASN A 66 -11.00 -26.18 -21.68
N SER A 67 -10.60 -25.44 -22.71
CA SER A 67 -9.92 -24.15 -22.55
C SER A 67 -10.73 -23.13 -21.74
N THR A 68 -12.07 -23.19 -21.82
CA THR A 68 -12.99 -22.37 -21.02
C THR A 68 -12.91 -22.63 -19.52
N ASP A 69 -12.52 -23.85 -19.11
CA ASP A 69 -12.40 -24.24 -17.70
C ASP A 69 -11.14 -23.68 -17.04
N LEU A 70 -10.22 -23.13 -17.85
CA LEU A 70 -8.91 -22.63 -17.47
C LEU A 70 -8.69 -21.16 -17.88
N GLU A 71 -9.67 -20.56 -18.56
CA GLU A 71 -9.70 -19.14 -18.95
C GLU A 71 -9.72 -18.22 -17.73
N LYS A 72 -10.16 -18.72 -16.56
CA LYS A 72 -10.27 -17.93 -15.33
C LYS A 72 -9.42 -18.53 -14.22
N VAL A 73 -8.83 -17.63 -13.44
CA VAL A 73 -8.21 -17.95 -12.16
C VAL A 73 -9.09 -17.39 -11.05
N GLY A 74 -9.48 -18.25 -10.12
CA GLY A 74 -10.09 -17.85 -8.85
C GLY A 74 -9.02 -17.35 -7.89
N TYR A 75 -9.38 -16.38 -7.06
CA TYR A 75 -8.48 -15.85 -6.05
C TYR A 75 -9.23 -15.51 -4.77
N THR A 76 -8.55 -15.72 -3.64
CA THR A 76 -9.02 -15.29 -2.32
C THR A 76 -7.88 -14.63 -1.56
N TRP A 77 -8.13 -13.41 -1.11
CA TRP A 77 -7.28 -12.63 -0.22
C TRP A 77 -7.61 -12.96 1.23
N TYR A 78 -6.58 -13.18 2.04
CA TYR A 78 -6.72 -13.35 3.48
C TYR A 78 -5.88 -12.32 4.23
N LEU A 79 -6.45 -11.83 5.32
CA LEU A 79 -5.78 -11.00 6.31
C LEU A 79 -5.68 -11.77 7.62
N ASN A 80 -4.46 -12.04 8.08
CA ASN A 80 -4.21 -12.84 9.29
C ASN A 80 -4.99 -14.17 9.30
N GLY A 81 -5.09 -14.82 8.13
CA GLY A 81 -5.81 -16.08 7.95
C GLY A 81 -7.33 -15.96 7.75
N SER A 82 -7.92 -14.77 7.85
CA SER A 82 -9.35 -14.53 7.60
C SER A 82 -9.57 -14.05 6.17
N ALA A 83 -10.51 -14.67 5.44
CA ALA A 83 -10.81 -14.26 4.07
C ALA A 83 -11.48 -12.89 4.05
N ILE A 84 -10.95 -11.96 3.24
CA ILE A 84 -11.43 -10.57 3.16
C ILE A 84 -11.94 -10.19 1.77
N SER A 85 -11.49 -10.87 0.72
CA SER A 85 -11.94 -10.62 -0.64
C SER A 85 -11.77 -11.88 -1.48
N THR A 86 -12.75 -12.19 -2.33
CA THR A 86 -12.72 -13.34 -3.23
C THR A 86 -13.24 -12.91 -4.59
N GLY A 87 -12.66 -13.47 -5.66
CA GLY A 87 -13.14 -13.22 -7.00
C GLY A 87 -12.57 -14.20 -8.02
N SER A 88 -12.81 -13.89 -9.28
CA SER A 88 -12.16 -14.56 -10.40
C SER A 88 -11.72 -13.53 -11.43
N LYS A 89 -10.68 -13.84 -12.18
CA LYS A 89 -10.15 -12.98 -13.24
C LYS A 89 -9.88 -13.81 -14.48
N THR A 90 -10.32 -13.30 -15.63
CA THR A 90 -9.93 -13.84 -16.93
C THR A 90 -8.42 -13.69 -17.11
N VAL A 91 -7.76 -14.78 -17.45
CA VAL A 91 -6.34 -14.84 -17.75
C VAL A 91 -6.12 -14.15 -19.10
N GLY A 92 -5.05 -13.38 -19.23
CA GLY A 92 -4.61 -12.86 -20.52
C GLY A 92 -4.03 -13.99 -21.37
N ASN A 93 -2.71 -14.04 -21.48
CA ASN A 93 -2.02 -15.18 -22.10
C ASN A 93 -1.70 -16.23 -21.03
N ASP A 94 -0.61 -16.00 -20.30
CA ASP A 94 -0.08 -16.87 -19.24
C ASP A 94 -0.21 -16.24 -17.85
N SER A 95 -0.94 -15.13 -17.72
CA SER A 95 -0.96 -14.38 -16.46
C SER A 95 -2.24 -13.58 -16.24
N ALA A 96 -2.50 -13.31 -14.96
CA ALA A 96 -3.57 -12.46 -14.49
C ALA A 96 -3.04 -11.52 -13.40
N VAL A 97 -3.52 -10.28 -13.38
CA VAL A 97 -3.24 -9.31 -12.32
C VAL A 97 -4.52 -9.04 -11.56
N VAL A 98 -4.44 -9.13 -10.24
CA VAL A 98 -5.52 -8.86 -9.31
C VAL A 98 -5.02 -7.91 -8.24
N ALA A 99 -5.89 -7.03 -7.78
CA ALA A 99 -5.56 -6.07 -6.75
C ALA A 99 -6.71 -5.91 -5.75
N PHE A 100 -6.37 -5.54 -4.53
CA PHE A 100 -7.35 -5.13 -3.53
C PHE A 100 -6.83 -3.93 -2.74
N LEU A 101 -7.74 -3.04 -2.38
CA LEU A 101 -7.47 -1.90 -1.53
C LEU A 101 -7.99 -2.21 -0.13
N HIS A 102 -7.23 -1.84 0.90
CA HIS A 102 -7.65 -2.03 2.28
C HIS A 102 -7.08 -0.96 3.20
N LYS A 103 -7.92 -0.53 4.14
CA LYS A 103 -7.59 0.40 5.20
C LYS A 103 -7.48 -0.37 6.51
N PHE A 104 -6.43 -0.08 7.27
CA PHE A 104 -6.16 -0.68 8.57
C PHE A 104 -6.54 0.27 9.69
N ASP A 105 -7.22 -0.25 10.71
CA ASP A 105 -7.71 0.54 11.85
C ASP A 105 -6.75 0.51 13.05
N ALA A 106 -5.71 -0.34 13.00
CA ALA A 106 -4.76 -0.52 14.09
C ALA A 106 -3.34 -0.76 13.56
N GLU A 107 -2.37 -0.41 14.40
CA GLU A 107 -0.96 -0.66 14.13
C GLU A 107 -0.60 -2.11 14.41
N GLY A 108 0.41 -2.60 13.72
CA GLY A 108 0.94 -3.94 13.94
C GLY A 108 1.39 -4.63 12.67
N LEU A 109 1.87 -5.86 12.87
CA LEU A 109 2.30 -6.72 11.79
C LEU A 109 1.12 -7.53 11.26
N TYR A 110 0.85 -7.42 9.96
CA TYR A 110 -0.22 -8.15 9.29
C TYR A 110 0.35 -9.10 8.25
N ALA A 111 -0.18 -10.33 8.23
CA ALA A 111 0.07 -11.31 7.19
C ALA A 111 -1.01 -11.20 6.12
N ILE A 112 -0.58 -10.98 4.89
CA ILE A 112 -1.44 -10.90 3.71
C ILE A 112 -1.18 -12.13 2.86
N ASP A 113 -2.21 -12.94 2.69
CA ASP A 113 -2.15 -14.10 1.83
C ASP A 113 -3.00 -13.90 0.59
N LEU A 114 -2.50 -14.41 -0.53
CA LEU A 114 -3.32 -14.65 -1.71
C LEU A 114 -3.28 -16.13 -2.05
N VAL A 115 -4.46 -16.74 -2.11
CA VAL A 115 -4.64 -18.08 -2.66
C VAL A 115 -5.22 -17.94 -4.05
N ALA A 116 -4.46 -18.35 -5.07
CA ALA A 116 -4.90 -18.42 -6.45
C ALA A 116 -5.19 -19.88 -6.82
N ASN A 117 -6.27 -20.12 -7.55
CA ASN A 117 -6.63 -21.46 -8.01
C ASN A 117 -7.24 -21.44 -9.42
N ASN A 118 -7.18 -22.60 -10.06
CA ASN A 118 -8.00 -22.94 -11.19
C ASN A 118 -8.43 -24.40 -11.04
N SER A 119 -9.09 -24.94 -12.06
CA SER A 119 -9.67 -26.27 -12.02
C SER A 119 -8.65 -27.41 -11.86
N VAL A 120 -7.34 -27.13 -12.04
CA VAL A 120 -6.26 -28.13 -12.00
C VAL A 120 -5.22 -27.89 -10.91
N SER A 121 -5.15 -26.68 -10.33
CA SER A 121 -4.07 -26.31 -9.42
C SER A 121 -4.44 -25.19 -8.45
N GLN A 122 -3.69 -25.09 -7.36
CA GLN A 122 -3.82 -24.04 -6.36
C GLN A 122 -2.44 -23.68 -5.82
N LEU A 123 -2.20 -22.38 -5.61
CA LEU A 123 -0.98 -21.88 -5.00
C LEU A 123 -1.28 -20.74 -4.03
N LYS A 124 -0.54 -20.70 -2.93
CA LYS A 124 -0.60 -19.64 -1.92
C LYS A 124 0.68 -18.80 -1.97
N ALA A 125 0.55 -17.48 -1.95
CA ALA A 125 1.63 -16.55 -1.67
C ALA A 125 1.31 -15.74 -0.42
N THR A 126 2.35 -15.40 0.34
CA THR A 126 2.24 -14.65 1.58
C THR A 126 3.23 -13.49 1.55
N THR A 127 2.79 -12.31 2.00
CA THR A 127 3.67 -11.20 2.37
C THR A 127 3.29 -10.69 3.75
N THR A 128 4.22 -10.01 4.40
CA THR A 128 3.98 -9.37 5.69
C THR A 128 4.23 -7.87 5.56
N ILE A 129 3.34 -7.09 6.15
CA ILE A 129 3.47 -5.63 6.20
C ILE A 129 3.35 -5.18 7.65
N ASN A 130 4.09 -4.13 8.00
CA ASN A 130 4.00 -3.49 9.29
C ASN A 130 3.23 -2.18 9.12
N ILE A 131 2.04 -2.10 9.71
CA ILE A 131 1.22 -0.90 9.75
C ILE A 131 1.64 -0.08 10.95
N VAL A 132 1.91 1.20 10.73
CA VAL A 132 2.35 2.14 11.78
C VAL A 132 1.40 3.32 11.88
N LEU A 133 1.44 4.02 13.01
CA LEU A 133 0.80 5.33 13.12
C LEU A 133 1.41 6.32 12.12
N PRO A 134 0.60 7.23 11.54
CA PRO A 134 1.13 8.33 10.76
C PRO A 134 1.96 9.25 11.67
N TYR A 135 3.29 9.19 11.53
CA TYR A 135 4.18 10.05 12.29
C TYR A 135 4.20 11.46 11.67
N PRO A 136 3.95 12.52 12.46
CA PRO A 136 4.14 13.90 12.02
C PRO A 136 5.60 14.15 11.67
N ALA A 137 5.92 14.42 10.41
CA ALA A 137 7.30 14.65 9.98
C ALA A 137 7.43 16.01 9.28
N GLU A 138 8.64 16.56 9.38
CA GLU A 138 9.05 17.79 8.68
C GLU A 138 8.18 18.99 9.08
N LEU A 139 8.04 19.19 10.40
CA LEU A 139 7.44 20.39 10.97
C LEU A 139 8.25 21.61 10.54
N GLN A 140 7.60 22.54 9.86
CA GLN A 140 8.16 23.84 9.53
C GLN A 140 7.33 24.92 10.21
N VAL A 141 8.00 25.96 10.68
CA VAL A 141 7.36 27.13 11.26
C VAL A 141 7.84 28.35 10.49
N SER A 142 6.91 29.18 10.05
CA SER A 142 7.18 30.42 9.32
C SER A 142 6.26 31.53 9.81
N LEU A 143 6.52 32.76 9.39
CA LEU A 143 5.52 33.82 9.49
C LEU A 143 4.43 33.62 8.45
N SER A 144 3.21 34.02 8.77
CA SER A 144 2.08 33.93 7.85
C SER A 144 2.30 34.78 6.59
N PRO A 145 1.90 34.29 5.39
CA PRO A 145 1.99 35.05 4.15
C PRO A 145 1.26 36.40 4.26
N GLY A 146 1.93 37.50 3.87
CA GLY A 146 1.37 38.85 3.90
C GLY A 146 1.89 39.75 5.02
N GLN A 147 2.65 39.21 5.98
CA GLN A 147 3.42 40.03 6.92
C GLN A 147 4.67 40.59 6.20
N GLN A 148 4.54 41.77 5.59
CA GLN A 148 5.59 42.41 4.78
C GLN A 148 6.69 43.07 5.61
N ASP A 149 6.44 43.26 6.91
CA ASP A 149 7.31 44.01 7.79
C ASP A 149 8.29 43.06 8.50
N ILE A 150 9.37 42.71 7.79
CA ILE A 150 10.54 42.07 8.39
C ILE A 150 11.53 43.18 8.78
N PRO A 151 11.99 43.24 10.04
CA PRO A 151 12.99 44.22 10.46
C PRO A 151 14.24 44.15 9.59
N SER A 152 14.63 45.27 8.97
CA SER A 152 15.84 45.36 8.15
C SER A 152 17.12 45.39 8.98
N CYS A 153 17.02 45.77 10.26
CA CYS A 153 18.12 45.81 11.21
C CYS A 153 17.86 44.78 12.32
N ILE A 154 18.36 43.56 12.12
CA ILE A 154 18.32 42.52 13.14
C ILE A 154 19.62 42.63 13.96
N PRO A 155 19.57 42.96 15.26
CA PRO A 155 20.76 42.94 16.09
C PRO A 155 21.33 41.52 16.12
N LEU A 156 22.65 41.40 15.93
CA LEU A 156 23.37 40.15 16.12
C LEU A 156 23.24 39.75 17.60
N LEU A 157 22.39 38.78 17.88
CA LEU A 157 22.26 38.19 19.20
C LEU A 157 23.39 37.17 19.39
N ASP A 158 24.38 37.55 20.20
CA ASP A 158 25.43 36.63 20.64
C ASP A 158 24.81 35.47 21.43
N GLY A 159 25.10 34.24 21.03
CA GLY A 159 24.71 33.02 21.76
C GLY A 159 23.50 32.26 21.21
N LEU A 160 22.92 32.66 20.08
CA LEU A 160 22.00 31.81 19.34
C LEU A 160 22.80 30.79 18.52
N ASP A 161 22.39 29.51 18.61
CA ASP A 161 22.94 28.46 17.76
C ASP A 161 22.50 28.72 16.30
N PRO A 162 23.43 28.93 15.35
CA PRO A 162 23.09 29.19 13.95
C PRO A 162 22.34 28.02 13.29
N ALA A 163 22.31 26.84 13.92
CA ALA A 163 21.51 25.71 13.46
C ALA A 163 20.01 25.84 13.78
N ILE A 164 19.60 26.80 14.62
CA ILE A 164 18.20 27.02 14.95
C ILE A 164 17.61 28.07 13.99
N PRO A 165 16.60 27.73 13.18
CA PRO A 165 15.91 28.72 12.35
C PRO A 165 15.22 29.75 13.26
N ALA A 166 15.67 31.00 13.17
CA ALA A 166 15.12 32.12 13.93
C ALA A 166 14.42 33.10 12.99
N VAL A 167 13.29 33.64 13.45
CA VAL A 167 12.55 34.69 12.73
C VAL A 167 12.50 35.93 13.60
N SER A 168 12.71 37.10 12.99
CA SER A 168 12.66 38.40 13.68
C SER A 168 11.34 39.11 13.42
N VAL A 169 10.77 39.69 14.48
CA VAL A 169 9.51 40.44 14.45
C VAL A 169 9.67 41.77 15.19
N PHE A 170 8.84 42.76 14.88
CA PHE A 170 8.85 44.04 15.60
C PHE A 170 8.25 43.89 17.00
N VAL A 171 8.79 44.66 17.94
CA VAL A 171 8.25 44.76 19.30
C VAL A 171 6.92 45.52 19.24
N ASP A 172 5.95 45.10 20.07
CA ASP A 172 4.60 45.66 20.16
C ASP A 172 3.74 45.56 18.89
N GLU A 173 4.22 44.86 17.85
CA GLU A 173 3.45 44.54 16.66
C GLU A 173 2.93 43.09 16.71
N PRO A 174 1.66 42.85 16.35
CA PRO A 174 1.13 41.50 16.31
C PRO A 174 1.82 40.70 15.20
N ALA A 175 2.46 39.59 15.56
CA ALA A 175 3.03 38.63 14.62
C ALA A 175 2.15 37.39 14.51
N SER A 176 1.97 36.90 13.27
CA SER A 176 1.25 35.66 13.01
C SER A 176 2.21 34.58 12.54
N PHE A 177 2.20 33.45 13.24
CA PHE A 177 3.00 32.29 12.90
C PHE A 177 2.12 31.22 12.24
N GLN A 178 2.71 30.51 11.29
CA GLN A 178 2.12 29.36 10.64
C GLN A 178 3.02 28.16 10.84
N ALA A 179 2.42 27.02 11.16
CA ALA A 179 3.10 25.73 11.16
C ALA A 179 2.57 24.91 9.99
N SER A 180 3.48 24.20 9.32
CA SER A 180 3.15 23.23 8.28
C SER A 180 3.85 21.92 8.55
N LEU A 181 3.25 20.83 8.09
CA LEU A 181 3.79 19.48 8.17
C LEU A 181 3.71 18.85 6.79
N VAL A 182 4.77 18.18 6.37
CA VAL A 182 4.76 17.45 5.10
C VAL A 182 4.00 16.13 5.24
N ARG A 183 4.06 15.52 6.42
CA ARG A 183 3.35 14.27 6.74
C ARG A 183 2.75 14.31 8.14
N GLY A 184 1.63 13.63 8.31
CA GLY A 184 0.87 13.54 9.55
C GLY A 184 -0.61 13.82 9.29
N VAL A 185 -1.48 13.14 10.02
CA VAL A 185 -2.93 13.39 10.02
C VAL A 185 -3.40 13.51 11.46
N ASN A 186 -4.52 14.21 11.68
CA ASN A 186 -5.09 14.42 13.01
C ASN A 186 -4.06 14.95 14.03
N VAL A 187 -3.34 16.00 13.62
CA VAL A 187 -2.25 16.60 14.40
C VAL A 187 -2.77 17.77 15.23
N THR A 188 -2.17 18.00 16.39
CA THR A 188 -2.39 19.20 17.20
C THR A 188 -1.06 19.94 17.33
N PHE A 189 -1.03 21.22 16.99
CA PHE A 189 0.16 22.04 17.18
C PHE A 189 0.16 22.65 18.58
N SER A 190 1.30 22.55 19.27
CA SER A 190 1.52 23.20 20.56
C SER A 190 2.56 24.30 20.38
N TRP A 191 2.14 25.53 20.63
CA TRP A 191 2.96 26.72 20.56
C TRP A 191 3.43 27.11 21.95
N GLN A 192 4.72 27.43 22.11
CA GLN A 192 5.27 27.92 23.36
C GLN A 192 5.87 29.32 23.14
N PHE A 193 5.30 30.30 23.83
CA PHE A 193 5.76 31.70 23.78
C PHE A 193 6.14 32.14 25.19
N GLY A 194 7.45 32.21 25.48
CA GLY A 194 7.94 32.79 26.74
C GLY A 194 7.41 32.14 28.03
N GLY A 195 6.99 30.86 27.97
CA GLY A 195 6.41 30.12 29.10
C GLY A 195 4.89 29.94 29.03
N GLU A 196 4.20 30.59 28.10
CA GLU A 196 2.79 30.34 27.81
C GLU A 196 2.66 29.26 26.73
N SER A 197 1.65 28.40 26.87
CA SER A 197 1.36 27.34 25.90
C SER A 197 0.00 27.55 25.28
N VAL A 198 -0.07 27.55 23.95
CA VAL A 198 -1.32 27.66 23.18
C VAL A 198 -1.41 26.47 22.23
N GLN A 199 -2.61 25.89 22.10
CA GLN A 199 -2.86 24.81 21.15
C GLN A 199 -3.67 25.32 19.96
N SER A 200 -3.38 24.80 18.78
CA SER A 200 -4.17 25.06 17.58
C SER A 200 -4.39 23.79 16.77
N GLU A 201 -5.57 23.66 16.20
CA GLU A 201 -5.90 22.63 15.21
C GLU A 201 -5.47 23.08 13.80
N PRO A 202 -5.12 22.14 12.91
CA PRO A 202 -4.81 22.45 11.52
C PRO A 202 -6.04 23.08 10.84
N GLN A 203 -5.84 24.18 10.12
CA GLN A 203 -6.85 24.72 9.21
C GLN A 203 -6.69 24.04 7.84
N GLU A 204 -7.79 23.48 7.30
CA GLU A 204 -7.79 22.76 6.01
C GLU A 204 -7.54 23.67 4.79
N SER A 205 -7.56 24.99 4.96
CA SER A 205 -7.31 25.95 3.89
C SER A 205 -5.85 26.40 3.85
N CYS A 206 -5.05 25.78 2.96
CA CYS A 206 -3.74 26.32 2.58
C CYS A 206 -3.93 27.58 1.71
N PHE A 207 -4.20 28.74 2.33
CA PHE A 207 -4.09 30.01 1.62
C PHE A 207 -2.62 30.46 1.61
N GLY A 208 -1.97 30.38 0.45
CA GLY A 208 -0.64 30.96 0.22
C GLY A 208 0.57 30.06 0.50
N LEU A 209 0.36 28.82 0.98
CA LEU A 209 1.34 27.75 0.85
C LEU A 209 0.88 26.88 -0.31
N GLU A 210 1.55 26.97 -1.46
CA GLU A 210 1.36 25.99 -2.54
C GLU A 210 1.61 24.60 -1.93
N CYS A 211 0.58 23.75 -1.92
CA CYS A 211 0.75 22.35 -1.56
C CYS A 211 1.79 21.75 -2.52
N LEU A 212 2.99 21.49 -2.01
CA LEU A 212 4.09 20.87 -2.78
C LEU A 212 3.75 19.47 -3.34
N GLN A 213 2.55 18.95 -3.07
CA GLN A 213 2.04 17.73 -3.71
C GLN A 213 1.91 17.84 -5.23
N ASP A 214 1.71 19.03 -5.79
CA ASP A 214 1.55 19.20 -7.25
C ASP A 214 2.87 19.17 -8.05
N ASN A 215 4.04 19.06 -7.39
CA ASN A 215 5.35 19.01 -8.07
C ASN A 215 6.07 17.64 -7.96
N GLN A 216 5.35 16.56 -7.64
CA GLN A 216 5.90 15.20 -7.66
C GLN A 216 5.20 14.32 -8.70
N VAL A 217 5.15 14.79 -9.96
CA VAL A 217 4.91 13.94 -11.13
C VAL A 217 5.90 14.36 -12.21
N ASP A 218 7.00 13.62 -12.33
CA ASP A 218 7.72 13.44 -13.59
C ASP A 218 7.17 12.20 -14.30
#